data_AF-A0A034V9F8-F1
#
_entry.id   AF-A0A034V9F8-F1
#
_cell.length_a   1.000
_cell.length_b   1.000
_cell.length_c   1.000
_cell.angle_alpha   90.00
_cell.angle_beta   90.00
_cell.angle_gamma   90.00
#
_symmetry.space_group_name_H-M   'P 1'
#
loop_
_entity.id
_entity.type
_entity.pdbx_description
1 polymer ?
#
loop_
_entity_poly.entity_id
_entity_poly.type
_entity_poly.pdbx_seq_one_letter_code
_entity_poly.pdbx_strand_id
1 'polypeptide(L)'
;MLQCEELKDDEGPSNTLEQFTELEQVLEMIDCMKACDAPGFEKDYEQYTEILSRYQEQPHLLDPHLNVLLERLLAKVHNRALSEGEIHAAFKYMYIITKVRTYKVLVKFLPHELTDLEFALEML
;
A
#
# COMPACT_ATOMS: atom_id res chain seq x y z
N MET A 1 -39.92 23.42 33.41
CA MET A 1 -39.40 23.88 32.11
C MET A 1 -37.95 23.43 32.04
N LEU A 2 -37.67 22.35 31.31
CA LEU A 2 -36.30 21.88 31.07
C LEU A 2 -35.85 22.53 29.75
N GLN A 3 -34.89 23.45 29.81
CA GLN A 3 -34.11 23.82 28.64
C GLN A 3 -32.93 22.85 28.60
N CYS A 4 -33.02 21.86 27.70
CA CYS A 4 -31.86 21.08 27.31
C CYS A 4 -31.03 21.95 26.37
N GLU A 5 -29.80 22.24 26.76
CA GLU A 5 -28.81 22.94 25.95
C GLU A 5 -28.53 22.15 24.66
N GLU A 6 -28.65 22.84 23.54
CA GLU A 6 -28.30 22.38 22.20
C GLU A 6 -26.80 22.05 22.15
N LEU A 7 -26.49 20.77 21.99
CA LEU A 7 -25.17 20.32 21.54
C LEU A 7 -25.06 20.73 20.07
N LYS A 8 -24.25 21.76 19.79
CA LYS A 8 -23.79 22.04 18.44
C LYS A 8 -22.85 20.91 18.03
N ASP A 9 -23.32 20.03 17.16
CA ASP A 9 -22.49 19.15 16.35
C ASP A 9 -21.53 20.02 15.52
N ASP A 10 -20.30 20.15 16.00
CA ASP A 10 -19.15 20.60 15.23
C ASP A 10 -18.77 19.44 14.28
N GLU A 11 -19.58 19.22 13.25
CA GLU A 11 -19.19 18.39 12.11
C GLU A 11 -18.12 19.16 11.32
N GLY A 12 -16.87 19.09 11.80
CA GLY A 12 -15.72 19.17 10.92
C GLY A 12 -15.88 18.14 9.80
N PRO A 13 -15.29 18.36 8.61
CA PRO A 13 -15.50 17.47 7.46
C PRO A 13 -15.09 16.06 7.84
N SER A 14 -16.09 15.22 8.11
CA SER A 14 -15.90 13.79 8.29
C SER A 14 -15.53 13.25 6.92
N ASN A 15 -14.24 13.27 6.61
CA ASN A 15 -13.67 12.71 5.38
C ASN A 15 -13.63 11.17 5.51
N THR A 16 -14.75 10.58 5.99
CA THR A 16 -14.96 9.15 6.11
C THR A 16 -15.16 8.63 4.69
N LEU A 17 -14.20 7.83 4.22
CA LEU A 17 -14.27 7.24 2.89
C LEU A 17 -15.19 6.04 2.99
N GLU A 18 -16.10 5.86 2.05
CA GLU A 18 -17.08 4.75 2.13
C GLU A 18 -16.50 3.45 1.53
N GLN A 19 -15.55 3.55 0.60
CA GLN A 19 -15.00 2.44 -0.17
C GLN A 19 -13.54 2.70 -0.59
N PHE A 20 -12.79 1.64 -0.88
CA PHE A 20 -11.47 1.74 -1.51
C PHE A 20 -11.64 1.81 -3.04
N THR A 21 -11.90 3.01 -3.56
CA THR A 21 -12.16 3.24 -5.00
C THR A 21 -10.90 3.25 -5.85
N GLU A 22 -9.75 3.52 -5.24
CA GLU A 22 -8.46 3.60 -5.95
C GLU A 22 -7.78 2.22 -6.16
N LEU A 23 -8.45 1.10 -5.88
CA LEU A 23 -7.85 -0.23 -6.05
C LEU A 23 -7.27 -0.46 -7.44
N GLU A 24 -8.06 -0.21 -8.49
CA GLU A 24 -7.63 -0.44 -9.87
C GLU A 24 -6.46 0.48 -10.23
N GLN A 25 -6.49 1.73 -9.76
CA GLN A 25 -5.39 2.67 -9.93
C GLN A 25 -4.11 2.17 -9.26
N VAL A 26 -4.19 1.74 -8.00
CA VAL A 26 -3.04 1.23 -7.25
C VAL A 26 -2.47 -0.04 -7.90
N LEU A 27 -3.34 -0.92 -8.40
CA LEU A 27 -2.93 -2.11 -9.15
C LEU A 27 -2.22 -1.73 -10.45
N GLU A 28 -2.74 -0.77 -11.20
CA GLU A 28 -2.11 -0.26 -12.43
C GLU A 28 -0.74 0.36 -12.14
N MET A 29 -0.61 1.12 -11.04
CA MET A 29 0.68 1.68 -10.60
C MET A 29 1.71 0.60 -10.27
N ILE A 30 1.28 -0.52 -9.67
CA ILE A 30 2.15 -1.68 -9.43
C ILE A 30 2.53 -2.36 -10.75
N ASP A 31 1.60 -2.46 -11.70
CA ASP A 31 1.86 -3.14 -12.97
C ASP A 31 2.79 -2.37 -13.90
N CYS A 32 2.58 -1.05 -13.95
CA CYS A 32 3.37 -0.09 -14.72
C CYS A 32 4.54 0.52 -13.93
N MET A 33 4.89 -0.07 -12.78
CA MET A 33 5.99 0.41 -11.96
C MET A 33 7.28 0.46 -12.77
N LYS A 34 8.00 1.56 -12.64
CA LYS A 34 9.29 1.76 -13.32
C LYS A 34 10.43 1.36 -12.39
N ALA A 35 11.61 1.12 -12.96
CA ALA A 35 12.82 0.96 -12.16
C ALA A 35 13.07 2.20 -11.27
N CYS A 36 13.71 2.00 -10.12
CA CYS A 36 14.00 3.09 -9.17
C CYS A 36 14.75 4.28 -9.79
N ASP A 37 15.61 4.02 -10.77
CA ASP A 37 16.43 5.03 -11.46
C ASP A 37 15.72 5.67 -12.66
N ALA A 38 14.51 5.21 -12.99
CA ALA A 38 13.76 5.71 -14.13
C ALA A 38 13.14 7.09 -13.84
N PRO A 39 13.14 8.00 -14.84
CA PRO A 39 12.50 9.30 -14.69
C PRO A 39 11.00 9.13 -14.44
N GLY A 40 10.50 9.81 -13.41
CA GLY A 40 9.09 9.76 -13.01
C GLY A 40 8.75 8.72 -11.95
N PHE A 41 9.69 7.81 -11.60
CA PHE A 41 9.47 6.85 -10.50
C PHE A 41 9.11 7.55 -9.19
N GLU A 42 9.82 8.63 -8.84
CA GLU A 42 9.58 9.39 -7.61
C GLU A 42 8.15 9.93 -7.53
N LYS A 43 7.62 10.43 -8.66
CA LYS A 43 6.25 10.94 -8.75
C LYS A 43 5.23 9.81 -8.62
N ASP A 44 5.43 8.70 -9.33
CA ASP A 44 4.55 7.52 -9.23
C ASP A 44 4.55 6.98 -7.79
N TYR A 45 5.72 6.92 -7.16
CA TYR A 45 5.89 6.46 -5.78
C TYR A 45 5.25 7.41 -4.75
N GLU A 46 5.37 8.73 -4.94
CA GLU A 46 4.72 9.73 -4.11
C GLU A 46 3.19 9.60 -4.21
N GLN A 47 2.64 9.49 -5.43
CA GLN A 47 1.21 9.30 -5.62
C GLN A 47 0.71 8.00 -4.98
N TYR A 48 1.45 6.91 -5.12
CA TYR A 48 1.12 5.62 -4.50
C TYR A 48 1.08 5.75 -2.96
N THR A 49 2.06 6.47 -2.41
CA THR A 49 2.15 6.75 -0.98
C THR A 49 1.01 7.61 -0.48
N GLU A 50 0.65 8.67 -1.19
CA GLU A 50 -0.49 9.53 -0.84
C GLU A 50 -1.80 8.75 -0.82
N ILE A 51 -2.08 7.96 -1.87
CA ILE A 51 -3.31 7.17 -1.96
C ILE A 51 -3.40 6.24 -0.75
N LEU A 52 -2.38 5.42 -0.50
CA LEU A 52 -2.42 4.47 0.60
C LEU A 52 -2.47 5.14 1.98
N SER A 53 -1.81 6.29 2.15
CA SER A 53 -1.80 7.03 3.40
C SER A 53 -3.19 7.54 3.79
N ARG A 54 -4.05 7.88 2.81
CA ARG A 54 -5.45 8.27 3.07
C ARG A 54 -6.27 7.18 3.73
N TYR A 55 -5.92 5.92 3.48
CA TYR A 55 -6.57 4.77 4.10
C TYR A 55 -5.91 4.36 5.42
N GLN A 56 -4.87 5.05 5.90
CA GLN A 56 -4.20 4.73 7.16
C GLN A 56 -5.18 4.74 8.35
N GLU A 57 -6.04 5.76 8.42
CA GLU A 57 -7.03 5.94 9.50
C GLU A 57 -8.24 5.00 9.38
N GLN A 58 -8.44 4.38 8.20
CA GLN A 58 -9.57 3.50 7.90
C GLN A 58 -9.08 2.13 7.42
N PRO A 59 -8.54 1.29 8.34
CA PRO A 59 -7.93 0.01 8.01
C PRO A 59 -8.84 -0.94 7.26
N HIS A 60 -10.09 -0.99 7.70
CA HIS A 60 -11.14 -1.88 7.20
C HIS A 60 -11.45 -1.72 5.70
N LEU A 61 -11.19 -0.54 5.11
CA LEU A 61 -11.39 -0.32 3.68
C LEU A 61 -10.28 -0.97 2.85
N LEU A 62 -9.04 -0.92 3.32
CA LEU A 62 -7.88 -1.45 2.57
C LEU A 62 -7.64 -2.93 2.86
N ASP A 63 -7.88 -3.39 4.09
CA ASP A 63 -7.57 -4.75 4.54
C ASP A 63 -8.03 -5.87 3.57
N PRO A 64 -9.28 -5.85 3.04
CA PRO A 64 -9.71 -6.87 2.08
C PRO A 64 -8.94 -6.84 0.75
N HIS A 65 -8.35 -5.70 0.40
CA HIS A 65 -7.61 -5.49 -0.84
C HIS A 65 -6.09 -5.64 -0.70
N LEU A 66 -5.56 -5.60 0.53
CA LEU A 66 -4.12 -5.79 0.77
C LEU A 66 -3.59 -7.10 0.21
N ASN A 67 -4.41 -8.15 0.24
CA ASN A 67 -4.06 -9.45 -0.29
C ASN A 67 -3.68 -9.37 -1.77
N VAL A 68 -4.57 -8.83 -2.60
CA VAL A 68 -4.33 -8.72 -4.06
C VAL A 68 -3.17 -7.77 -4.38
N LEU A 69 -2.99 -6.70 -3.60
CA LEU A 69 -1.86 -5.78 -3.77
C LEU A 69 -0.52 -6.46 -3.49
N LEU A 70 -0.45 -7.23 -2.40
CA LEU A 70 0.76 -7.96 -2.02
C LEU A 70 1.06 -9.12 -2.97
N GLU A 71 0.06 -9.91 -3.38
CA GLU A 71 0.26 -10.95 -4.40
C GLU A 71 0.82 -10.38 -5.70
N ARG A 72 0.31 -9.22 -6.15
CA ARG A 72 0.83 -8.57 -7.37
C ARG A 72 2.27 -8.10 -7.21
N LEU A 73 2.62 -7.52 -6.06
CA LEU A 73 3.98 -7.06 -5.79
C LEU A 73 4.97 -8.21 -5.66
N LEU A 74 4.59 -9.29 -4.97
CA LEU A 74 5.40 -10.50 -4.89
C LEU A 74 5.61 -11.11 -6.28
N ALA A 75 4.56 -11.21 -7.09
CA ALA A 75 4.68 -11.69 -8.46
C ALA A 75 5.68 -10.89 -9.32
N LYS A 76 5.85 -9.58 -9.05
CA LYS A 76 6.91 -8.77 -9.68
C LYS A 76 8.29 -9.16 -9.13
N VAL A 77 8.47 -9.26 -7.82
CA VAL A 77 9.76 -9.62 -7.21
C VAL A 77 10.25 -11.01 -7.64
N HIS A 78 9.36 -11.98 -7.78
CA HIS A 78 9.71 -13.31 -8.30
C HIS A 78 9.99 -13.36 -9.80
N ASN A 79 9.61 -12.31 -10.54
CA ASN A 79 9.77 -12.30 -11.98
C ASN A 79 11.24 -12.02 -12.34
N ARG A 80 12.00 -13.09 -12.59
CA ARG A 80 13.41 -13.03 -13.01
C ARG A 80 13.67 -12.30 -14.33
N ALA A 81 12.62 -11.91 -15.06
CA ALA A 81 12.74 -11.06 -16.25
C ALA A 81 12.87 -9.57 -15.92
N LEU A 82 12.55 -9.16 -14.68
CA LEU A 82 12.68 -7.77 -14.25
C LEU A 82 14.12 -7.42 -13.90
N SER A 83 14.46 -6.16 -14.12
CA SER A 83 15.76 -5.61 -13.74
C SER A 83 15.86 -5.43 -12.23
N GLU A 84 17.07 -5.43 -11.67
CA GLU A 84 17.32 -5.17 -10.24
C GLU A 84 16.63 -3.87 -9.76
N GLY A 85 16.64 -2.82 -10.58
CA GLY A 85 15.97 -1.55 -10.27
C GLY A 85 14.44 -1.64 -10.20
N GLU A 86 13.81 -2.55 -10.95
CA GLU A 86 12.36 -2.81 -10.91
C GLU A 86 11.99 -3.67 -9.70
N ILE A 87 12.84 -4.64 -9.36
CA ILE A 87 12.69 -5.44 -8.14
C ILE A 87 12.79 -4.53 -6.90
N HIS A 88 13.78 -3.64 -6.86
CA HIS A 88 13.89 -2.60 -5.82
C HIS A 88 12.67 -1.68 -5.77
N ALA A 89 12.09 -1.34 -6.93
CA ALA A 89 10.86 -0.56 -6.98
C ALA A 89 9.68 -1.31 -6.33
N ALA A 90 9.50 -2.60 -6.64
CA ALA A 90 8.48 -3.42 -5.98
C ALA A 90 8.68 -3.48 -4.45
N PHE A 91 9.93 -3.63 -3.98
CA PHE A 91 10.22 -3.58 -2.54
C PHE A 91 9.86 -2.24 -1.91
N LYS A 92 10.13 -1.11 -2.57
CA LYS A 92 9.70 0.21 -2.09
C LYS A 92 8.17 0.31 -1.99
N TYR A 93 7.44 -0.20 -2.99
CA TYR A 93 5.97 -0.21 -2.96
C TYR A 93 5.44 -1.09 -1.82
N MET A 94 6.01 -2.29 -1.64
CA MET A 94 5.69 -3.15 -0.50
C MET A 94 5.96 -2.45 0.83
N TYR A 95 7.08 -1.72 0.95
CA TYR A 95 7.42 -0.97 2.17
C TYR A 95 6.32 0.01 2.56
N ILE A 96 5.72 0.75 1.62
CA ILE A 96 4.61 1.65 1.92
C ILE A 96 3.40 0.90 2.47
N ILE A 97 3.05 -0.27 1.93
CA ILE A 97 1.99 -1.12 2.49
C ILE A 97 2.28 -1.44 3.97
N THR A 98 3.55 -1.70 4.32
CA THR A 98 3.98 -1.93 5.71
C THR A 98 3.94 -0.70 6.61
N LYS A 99 3.98 0.51 6.03
CA LYS A 99 3.83 1.74 6.80
C LYS A 99 2.37 2.01 7.11
N VAL A 100 1.49 1.81 6.13
CA VAL A 100 0.06 2.08 6.31
C VAL A 100 -0.65 0.96 7.07
N ARG A 101 -0.05 -0.23 7.16
CA ARG A 101 -0.62 -1.42 7.84
C ARG A 101 0.42 -2.16 8.66
N THR A 102 0.00 -2.88 9.69
CA THR A 102 0.93 -3.61 10.56
C THR A 102 1.68 -4.70 9.77
N TYR A 103 2.98 -4.84 10.03
CA TYR A 103 3.84 -5.91 9.49
C TYR A 103 3.24 -7.33 9.65
N LYS A 104 2.34 -7.55 10.62
CA LYS A 104 1.61 -8.81 10.78
C LYS A 104 0.80 -9.21 9.55
N VAL A 105 0.31 -8.23 8.78
CA VAL A 105 -0.34 -8.48 7.50
C VAL A 105 0.66 -9.10 6.54
N LEU A 106 1.84 -8.49 6.36
CA LEU A 106 2.90 -9.07 5.53
C LEU A 106 3.33 -10.46 6.02
N VAL A 107 3.52 -10.67 7.31
CA VAL A 107 3.98 -11.96 7.86
C VAL A 107 2.95 -13.08 7.60
N LYS A 108 1.67 -12.74 7.40
CA LYS A 108 0.65 -13.70 6.93
C LYS A 108 0.72 -14.00 5.43
N PHE A 109 1.34 -13.12 4.64
CA PHE A 109 1.60 -13.32 3.21
C PHE A 109 3.00 -13.90 2.91
N LEU A 110 3.97 -13.71 3.81
CA LEU A 110 5.30 -14.30 3.79
C LEU A 110 5.48 -15.72 4.40
N PRO A 111 4.49 -16.40 5.04
CA PRO A 111 4.77 -17.61 5.83
C PRO A 111 5.06 -18.84 4.95
N HIS A 112 4.83 -18.76 3.64
CA HIS A 112 5.23 -19.79 2.67
C HIS A 112 6.55 -19.49 1.95
N GLU A 113 7.12 -18.29 2.11
CA GLU A 113 8.24 -17.78 1.32
C GLU A 113 9.35 -17.25 2.24
N LEU A 114 9.83 -18.07 3.19
CA LEU A 114 11.08 -17.76 3.93
C LEU A 114 12.26 -17.53 2.96
N THR A 115 12.16 -18.06 1.74
CA THR A 115 13.04 -17.78 0.60
C THR A 115 12.96 -16.32 0.11
N ASP A 116 11.82 -15.65 0.20
CA ASP A 116 11.66 -14.24 -0.21
C ASP A 116 12.22 -13.27 0.81
N LEU A 117 12.14 -13.63 2.09
CA LEU A 117 12.83 -12.87 3.12
C LEU A 117 14.36 -13.00 2.93
N GLU A 118 14.85 -14.18 2.55
CA GLU A 118 16.25 -14.42 2.21
C GLU A 118 16.67 -13.61 0.96
N PHE A 119 15.86 -13.62 -0.10
CA PHE A 119 16.08 -12.81 -1.30
C PHE A 119 16.05 -11.30 -1.01
N ALA A 120 15.10 -10.82 -0.20
CA ALA A 120 15.03 -9.43 0.22
C ALA A 120 16.22 -9.01 1.09
N LEU A 121 16.78 -9.93 1.88
CA LEU A 121 17.99 -9.71 2.68
C LEU A 121 19.26 -9.77 1.83
N GLU A 122 19.31 -10.58 0.76
CA GLU A 122 20.43 -10.58 -0.19
C GLU A 122 20.49 -9.32 -1.06
N MET A 123 19.36 -8.62 -1.25
CA MET A 123 19.27 -7.37 -2.04
C MET A 123 19.44 -6.09 -1.19
N LEU A 124 19.62 -6.20 0.13
CA LEU A 124 19.87 -5.10 1.08
C LEU A 124 21.36 -4.71 1.16
#